data_AF-A0A927B202-F1
#
_entry.id   AF-A0A927B202-F1
#
_cell.length_a   1.000
_cell.length_b   1.000
_cell.length_c   1.000
_cell.angle_alpha   90.00
_cell.angle_beta   90.00
_cell.angle_gamma   90.00
#
_symmetry.space_group_name_H-M   'P 1'
#
loop_
_entity.id
_entity.type
_entity.pdbx_description
1 polymer ?
#
loop_
_entity_poly.entity_id
_entity_poly.type
_entity_poly.pdbx_seq_one_letter_code
_entity_poly.pdbx_strand_id
1 'polypeptide(L)'
;MNQFLQEFGAMLDGFPPIILIFLAPFAGSLSAAIVAALVGEANTPREVLGQFVVGYLAGAFCSSLLTVLIKAPAYTLGYLGGGSGYWGMKVYLKKKQNELLNKPPGEGPTP
;
A
#
# COMPACT_ATOMS: atom_id res chain seq x y z
N MET A 1 -21.52 16.08 7.14
CA MET A 1 -20.13 15.58 7.24
C MET A 1 -19.82 15.08 8.65
N ASN A 2 -19.98 15.87 9.72
CA ASN A 2 -19.75 15.39 11.10
C ASN A 2 -20.69 14.27 11.56
N GLN A 3 -22.00 14.33 11.26
CA GLN A 3 -22.94 13.25 11.58
C GLN A 3 -22.60 11.94 10.85
N PHE A 4 -22.27 12.03 9.55
CA PHE A 4 -21.80 10.89 8.77
C PHE A 4 -20.52 10.28 9.37
N LEU A 5 -19.54 11.11 9.74
CA LEU A 5 -18.31 10.63 10.38
C LEU A 5 -18.57 10.00 11.77
N GLN A 6 -19.54 10.51 12.52
CA GLN A 6 -19.93 9.92 13.81
C GLN A 6 -20.65 8.58 13.65
N GLU A 7 -21.62 8.49 12.74
CA GLU A 7 -22.31 7.22 12.44
C GLU A 7 -21.34 6.19 11.85
N PHE A 8 -20.44 6.61 10.96
CA PHE A 8 -19.40 5.75 10.42
C PHE A 8 -18.41 5.29 11.50
N GLY A 9 -18.04 6.17 12.43
CA GLY A 9 -17.21 5.81 13.59
C GLY A 9 -17.88 4.77 14.50
N ALA A 10 -19.14 4.98 14.86
CA ALA A 10 -19.91 4.01 15.66
C ALA A 10 -20.08 2.67 14.93
N MET A 11 -20.25 2.69 13.60
CA MET A 11 -20.31 1.48 12.79
C MET A 11 -18.96 0.75 12.80
N LEU A 12 -17.85 1.48 12.62
CA LEU A 12 -16.48 0.92 12.66
C LEU A 12 -16.12 0.34 14.03
N ASP A 13 -16.57 0.95 15.14
CA ASP A 13 -16.37 0.44 16.50
C ASP A 13 -17.13 -0.88 16.75
N GLY A 14 -18.24 -1.11 16.04
CA GLY A 14 -19.00 -2.36 16.06
C GLY A 14 -18.45 -3.45 15.14
N PHE A 15 -17.50 -3.13 14.26
CA PHE A 15 -16.93 -4.10 13.33
C PHE A 15 -15.85 -4.94 14.00
N PRO A 16 -15.82 -6.27 13.77
CA PRO A 16 -14.74 -7.11 14.25
C PRO A 16 -13.38 -6.55 13.81
N PRO A 17 -12.45 -6.25 14.75
CA PRO A 17 -11.17 -5.63 14.43
C PRO A 17 -10.36 -6.40 13.38
N ILE A 18 -10.53 -7.73 13.36
CA ILE A 18 -9.91 -8.63 12.39
C ILE A 18 -10.35 -8.29 10.94
N ILE A 19 -11.61 -7.89 10.73
CA ILE A 19 -12.14 -7.57 9.41
C ILE A 19 -11.55 -6.24 8.92
N LEU A 20 -11.41 -5.25 9.81
CA LEU A 20 -10.78 -3.97 9.48
C LEU A 20 -9.31 -4.14 9.07
N ILE A 21 -8.59 -5.09 9.68
CA ILE A 21 -7.21 -5.42 9.31
C ILE A 21 -7.12 -5.96 7.88
N PHE A 22 -8.11 -6.74 7.41
CA PHE A 22 -8.13 -7.25 6.04
C PHE A 22 -8.66 -6.24 5.02
N LEU A 23 -9.66 -5.45 5.39
CA LEU A 23 -10.29 -4.48 4.49
C LEU A 23 -9.45 -3.23 4.28
N ALA A 24 -8.71 -2.77 5.29
CA ALA A 24 -7.97 -1.52 5.17
C ALA A 24 -6.87 -1.53 4.10
N PRO A 25 -6.04 -2.58 3.95
CA PRO A 25 -5.11 -2.70 2.82
C PRO A 25 -5.82 -2.72 1.48
N PHE A 26 -6.99 -3.36 1.41
CA PHE A 26 -7.82 -3.43 0.20
C PHE A 26 -8.32 -2.04 -0.19
N ALA A 27 -8.87 -1.28 0.77
CA ALA A 27 -9.33 0.09 0.57
C ALA A 27 -8.18 1.04 0.19
N GLY A 28 -7.01 0.90 0.82
CA GLY A 28 -5.83 1.69 0.50
C GLY A 28 -5.32 1.44 -0.91
N SER A 29 -5.22 0.16 -1.30
CA SER A 29 -4.79 -0.22 -2.64
C SER A 29 -5.77 0.24 -3.73
N LEU A 30 -7.07 0.11 -3.47
CA LEU A 30 -8.12 0.57 -4.39
C LEU A 30 -8.07 2.10 -4.56
N SER A 31 -7.89 2.83 -3.46
CA SER A 31 -7.75 4.29 -3.48
C SER A 31 -6.56 4.71 -4.33
N ALA A 32 -5.41 4.05 -4.18
CA ALA A 32 -4.22 4.32 -4.97
C ALA A 32 -4.40 3.99 -6.46
N ALA A 33 -5.06 2.87 -6.79
CA ALA A 33 -5.34 2.49 -8.17
C ALA A 33 -6.29 3.48 -8.87
N ILE A 34 -7.31 4.00 -8.16
CA ILE A 34 -8.19 5.06 -8.67
C ILE A 34 -7.40 6.35 -8.90
N VAL A 35 -6.58 6.76 -7.94
CA VAL A 35 -5.74 7.96 -8.08
C VAL A 35 -4.81 7.82 -9.27
N ALA A 36 -4.15 6.67 -9.44
CA ALA A 36 -3.27 6.39 -10.56
C ALA A 36 -4.00 6.45 -11.92
N ALA A 37 -5.25 5.99 -11.98
CA ALA A 37 -6.08 6.16 -13.17
C ALA A 37 -6.38 7.64 -13.45
N LEU A 38 -6.71 8.42 -12.42
CA LEU A 38 -7.00 9.85 -12.55
C LEU A 38 -5.79 10.68 -12.99
N VAL A 39 -4.57 10.31 -12.57
CA VAL A 39 -3.33 10.99 -12.98
C VAL A 39 -2.74 10.47 -14.29
N GLY A 40 -3.42 9.54 -14.98
CA GLY A 40 -3.00 8.98 -16.27
C GLY A 40 -1.86 7.94 -16.18
N GLU A 41 -1.56 7.44 -14.98
CA GLU A 41 -0.57 6.37 -14.78
C GLU A 41 -1.11 4.96 -15.07
N ALA A 42 -2.43 4.79 -15.14
CA ALA A 42 -3.12 3.57 -15.54
C ALA A 42 -4.28 3.92 -16.50
N ASN A 43 -4.15 3.55 -17.77
CA ASN A 43 -5.08 3.96 -18.83
C ASN A 43 -6.04 2.83 -19.23
N THR A 44 -5.76 1.60 -18.78
CA THR A 44 -6.62 0.45 -19.04
C THR A 44 -7.17 -0.16 -17.75
N PRO A 45 -8.38 -0.75 -17.76
CA PRO A 45 -8.93 -1.45 -16.60
C PRO A 45 -8.00 -2.56 -16.07
N ARG A 46 -7.24 -3.20 -16.98
CA ARG A 46 -6.27 -4.24 -16.62
C ARG A 46 -5.09 -3.68 -15.83
N GLU A 47 -4.60 -2.50 -16.19
CA GLU A 47 -3.54 -1.82 -15.43
C GLU A 47 -4.04 -1.46 -14.04
N VAL A 48 -5.23 -0.84 -13.94
CA VAL A 48 -5.85 -0.48 -12.65
C VAL A 48 -5.98 -1.72 -11.75
N LEU A 49 -6.47 -2.83 -12.30
CA LEU A 49 -6.58 -4.10 -11.57
C LEU A 49 -5.21 -4.63 -11.13
N GLY A 50 -4.20 -4.54 -12.00
CA GLY A 50 -2.83 -4.95 -11.68
C GLY A 50 -2.22 -4.12 -10.55
N GLN A 51 -2.39 -2.80 -10.59
CA GLN A 51 -1.94 -1.91 -9.52
C GLN A 51 -2.62 -2.24 -8.20
N PHE A 52 -3.94 -2.45 -8.24
CA PHE A 52 -4.73 -2.84 -7.10
C PHE A 52 -4.25 -4.16 -6.47
N VAL A 53 -4.02 -5.20 -7.27
CA VAL A 53 -3.57 -6.50 -6.75
C VAL A 53 -2.17 -6.38 -6.15
N VAL A 54 -1.24 -5.71 -6.83
CA VAL A 54 0.13 -5.53 -6.34
C VAL A 54 0.16 -4.69 -5.06
N GLY A 55 -0.59 -3.58 -5.01
CA GLY A 55 -0.70 -2.74 -3.82
C GLY A 55 -1.28 -3.49 -2.63
N TYR A 56 -2.30 -4.33 -2.86
CA TYR A 56 -2.90 -5.14 -1.80
C TYR A 56 -1.92 -6.19 -1.27
N LEU A 57 -1.26 -6.96 -2.15
CA LEU A 57 -0.33 -8.01 -1.75
C LEU A 57 0.89 -7.45 -1.01
N ALA A 58 1.49 -6.37 -1.53
CA ALA A 58 2.61 -5.70 -0.90
C ALA A 58 2.19 -5.04 0.43
N GLY A 59 1.02 -4.41 0.44
CA GLY A 59 0.50 -3.67 1.59
C GLY A 59 0.06 -4.55 2.74
N ALA A 60 -0.71 -5.61 2.49
CA ALA A 60 -1.25 -6.49 3.52
C ALA A 60 -0.16 -7.24 4.29
N PHE A 61 0.91 -7.67 3.59
CA PHE A 61 2.03 -8.37 4.22
C PHE A 61 2.95 -7.41 5.00
N CYS A 62 3.27 -6.23 4.45
CA CYS A 62 4.21 -5.30 5.08
C CYS A 62 3.59 -4.51 6.25
N SER A 63 2.31 -4.19 6.19
CA SER A 63 1.64 -3.38 7.23
C SER A 63 1.53 -4.08 8.58
N SER A 64 1.35 -5.40 8.59
CA SER A 64 1.30 -6.23 9.80
C SER A 64 2.67 -6.41 10.48
N LEU A 65 3.77 -6.16 9.75
CA LEU A 65 5.12 -6.07 10.32
C LEU A 65 5.41 -4.68 10.90
N LEU A 66 4.86 -3.63 10.28
CA LEU A 66 5.05 -2.24 10.70
C LEU A 66 4.30 -1.87 11.98
N THR A 67 3.22 -2.58 12.32
CA THR A 67 2.47 -2.38 13.58
C THR A 67 3.31 -2.60 14.83
N VAL A 68 4.37 -3.42 14.75
CA VAL A 68 5.31 -3.64 15.85
C VAL A 68 6.29 -2.48 16.00
N LEU A 69 6.57 -1.77 14.91
CA LEU A 69 7.56 -0.69 14.84
C LEU A 69 6.95 0.71 14.99
N ILE A 70 5.71 0.89 14.54
CA ILE A 70 4.99 2.16 14.55
C ILE A 70 3.74 1.98 15.41
N LYS A 71 3.65 2.76 16.49
CA LYS A 71 2.47 2.79 17.38
C LYS A 71 1.30 3.52 16.73
N ALA A 72 0.75 2.96 15.65
CA ALA A 72 -0.46 3.41 15.00
C ALA A 72 -1.45 2.23 14.87
N PRO A 73 -2.76 2.49 14.72
CA PRO A 73 -3.73 1.41 14.55
C PRO A 73 -3.42 0.56 13.32
N ALA A 74 -3.55 -0.77 13.46
CA ALA A 74 -3.19 -1.72 12.41
C ALA A 74 -3.93 -1.48 11.09
N TYR A 75 -5.20 -1.08 11.15
CA TYR A 75 -5.96 -0.71 9.95
C TYR A 75 -5.40 0.56 9.27
N THR A 76 -4.87 1.51 10.02
CA THR A 76 -4.28 2.74 9.45
C THR A 76 -2.99 2.40 8.70
N LEU A 77 -2.13 1.58 9.31
CA LEU A 77 -0.93 1.07 8.66
C LEU A 77 -1.26 0.16 7.47
N GLY A 78 -2.34 -0.62 7.58
CA GLY A 78 -2.90 -1.41 6.51
C GLY A 78 -3.28 -0.57 5.30
N TYR A 79 -4.06 0.49 5.50
CA TYR A 79 -4.45 1.43 4.46
C TYR A 79 -3.24 2.08 3.77
N LEU A 80 -2.30 2.60 4.56
CA LEU A 80 -1.07 3.22 4.04
C LEU A 80 -0.18 2.22 3.30
N GLY A 81 -0.05 1.00 3.82
CA GLY A 81 0.68 -0.09 3.17
C GLY A 81 0.05 -0.47 1.83
N GLY A 82 -1.28 -0.61 1.79
CA GLY A 82 -2.02 -0.91 0.56
C GLY A 82 -1.82 0.15 -0.52
N GLY A 83 -1.89 1.43 -0.14
CA GLY A 83 -1.73 2.54 -1.10
C GLY A 83 -0.29 2.76 -1.57
N SER A 84 0.69 2.59 -0.68
CA SER A 84 2.12 2.80 -1.00
C SER A 84 2.80 1.57 -1.63
N GLY A 85 2.23 0.37 -1.49
CA GLY A 85 2.81 -0.88 -1.97
C GLY A 85 3.11 -0.88 -3.47
N TYR A 86 2.15 -0.43 -4.28
CA TYR A 86 2.36 -0.33 -5.73
C TYR A 86 3.41 0.74 -6.09
N TRP A 87 3.36 1.91 -5.44
CA TRP A 87 4.33 2.98 -5.66
C TRP A 87 5.76 2.53 -5.31
N GLY A 88 5.94 1.87 -4.17
CA GLY A 88 7.22 1.28 -3.77
C GLY A 88 7.73 0.29 -4.83
N MET A 89 6.86 -0.58 -5.34
CA MET A 89 7.24 -1.53 -6.39
C MET A 89 7.55 -0.87 -7.74
N LYS A 90 6.92 0.24 -8.09
CA LYS A 90 7.17 0.95 -9.36
C LYS A 90 8.41 1.85 -9.30
N VAL A 91 8.60 2.58 -8.20
CA VAL A 91 9.63 3.62 -8.07
C VAL A 91 10.90 3.06 -7.43
N TYR A 92 10.78 2.37 -6.29
CA TYR A 92 11.93 1.90 -5.54
C TYR A 92 12.63 0.74 -6.24
N LEU A 93 11.88 -0.22 -6.77
CA LEU A 93 12.45 -1.38 -7.47
C LEU A 93 13.17 -0.98 -8.76
N LYS A 94 12.60 -0.07 -9.57
CA LYS A 94 13.30 0.49 -10.74
C LYS A 94 14.56 1.26 -10.34
N LYS A 95 14.48 2.08 -9.29
CA LYS A 95 15.65 2.83 -8.78
C LYS A 95 16.75 1.87 -8.29
N LYS A 96 16.39 0.87 -7.48
CA LYS A 96 17.34 -0.14 -6.98
C LYS A 96 17.93 -1.01 -8.07
N GLN A 97 17.13 -1.39 -9.07
CA GLN A 97 17.61 -2.14 -10.22
C GLN A 97 18.63 -1.31 -11.01
N ASN A 98 18.38 -0.01 -11.23
CA ASN A 98 19.34 0.88 -11.87
C ASN A 98 20.60 1.08 -11.03
N GLU A 99 20.49 1.19 -9.71
CA GLU A 99 21.64 1.25 -8.79
C GLU A 99 22.50 -0.02 -8.84
N LEU A 100 21.87 -1.20 -8.93
CA LEU A 100 22.59 -2.48 -9.01
C LEU A 100 23.22 -2.72 -10.39
N LEU A 101 22.52 -2.35 -11.47
CA LEU A 101 22.99 -2.57 -12.85
C LEU A 101 24.07 -1.56 -13.27
N ASN A 102 24.00 -0.32 -12.78
CA ASN A 102 24.98 0.74 -13.09
C ASN A 102 25.99 0.95 -11.96
N LYS A 103 26.09 0.01 -11.02
CA LYS A 103 27.15 0.03 -10.03
C LYS A 103 28.49 -0.07 -10.78
N PRO A 104 29.43 0.87 -10.57
CA PRO A 104 30.76 0.73 -11.15
C PRO A 104 31.35 -0.62 -10.73
N PRO A 105 32.02 -1.35 -11.64
CA PRO A 105 32.57 -2.66 -11.34
C PRO A 105 33.65 -2.50 -10.28
N GLY A 106 33.35 -2.84 -9.02
CA GLY A 106 34.32 -2.69 -7.93
C GLY A 106 33.77 -2.82 -6.50
N GLU A 107 32.48 -2.58 -6.26
CA GLU A 107 31.89 -2.73 -4.92
C GLU A 107 30.89 -3.89 -4.84
N GLY A 108 31.43 -5.10 -5.05
CA GLY A 108 30.82 -6.31 -4.52
C GLY A 108 31.01 -6.34 -3.00
N PRO A 109 30.13 -7.01 -2.23
CA PRO A 109 30.36 -7.20 -0.82
C PRO A 109 31.66 -8.00 -0.65
N THR A 110 32.68 -7.38 -0.06
CA THR A 110 33.79 -8.13 0.54
C THR A 110 33.19 -9.15 1.53
N PRO A 111 33.67 -10.40 1.54
CA PRO A 111 33.16 -11.48 2.38
C PRO A 111 33.20 -11.15 3.87
#